data_AF-A0A0K2KQL4-F1
#
_entry.id   AF-A0A0K2KQL4-F1
#
_cell.length_a   1.000
_cell.length_b   1.000
_cell.length_c   1.000
_cell.angle_alpha   90.00
_cell.angle_beta   90.00
_cell.angle_gamma   90.00
#
_symmetry.space_group_name_H-M   'P 1'
#
loop_
_entity.id
_entity.type
_entity.pdbx_description
1 polymer ?
#
loop_
_entity_poly.entity_id
_entity_poly.type
_entity_poly.pdbx_seq_one_letter_code
_entity_poly.pdbx_strand_id
1 'polypeptide(L)'
;MFDDTHRQAQDEATGEMSGQADTATTAEARTPAHAAHHLVEGVARVLTKPRFRGWIHVYSAGTAVLAGASLVAVSWAVGSAKAGLTTLAYTAATITMFTVSATYHRVNWKSATARNWMKRADHSMIFVFIAGSYTPFALLALPAHDGRVVLSIVWGGAIAGILLKMCWPAAPRSVGVPLYLLLGWVAVWYTATILHNAGVTALVLLFVGGALYSIGGILYAVRWPDPWPTTFGYHEFFHACTAVAAICHYIAMWFVVF
;
A
#
# COMPACT_ATOMS: atom_id res chain seq x y z
N MET A 1 66.22 35.47 -12.49
CA MET A 1 65.21 35.90 -11.50
C MET A 1 64.01 36.49 -12.25
N PHE A 2 63.35 35.69 -13.07
CA PHE A 2 62.16 36.08 -13.85
C PHE A 2 61.40 34.80 -14.20
N ASP A 3 60.77 34.18 -13.19
CA ASP A 3 59.91 33.01 -13.35
C ASP A 3 58.88 32.98 -12.20
N ASP A 4 58.01 33.99 -12.12
CA ASP A 4 56.90 33.97 -11.15
C ASP A 4 55.65 34.75 -11.61
N THR A 5 55.72 35.55 -12.68
CA THR A 5 54.63 36.45 -13.06
C THR A 5 53.53 35.78 -13.91
N HIS A 6 53.77 34.57 -14.43
CA HIS A 6 52.80 33.86 -15.29
C HIS A 6 51.92 32.84 -14.56
N ARG A 7 52.28 32.42 -13.34
CA ARG A 7 51.51 31.43 -12.56
C ARG A 7 50.39 32.08 -11.73
N GLN A 8 50.59 33.31 -11.26
CA GLN A 8 49.59 34.04 -10.47
C GLN A 8 48.35 34.49 -11.28
N ALA A 9 48.48 34.69 -12.60
CA ALA A 9 47.35 35.14 -13.42
C ALA A 9 46.36 34.02 -13.81
N GLN A 10 46.75 32.74 -13.67
CA GLN A 10 45.87 31.61 -13.98
C GLN A 10 45.05 31.14 -12.78
N ASP A 11 45.56 31.28 -11.55
CA ASP A 11 44.83 30.85 -10.35
C ASP A 11 43.71 31.82 -9.96
N GLU A 12 43.85 33.13 -10.22
CA GLU A 12 42.78 34.13 -9.95
C GLU A 12 41.57 33.98 -10.89
N ALA A 13 41.76 33.55 -12.14
CA ALA A 13 40.66 33.36 -13.09
C ALA A 13 39.79 32.10 -12.79
N THR A 14 40.36 31.09 -12.14
CA THR A 14 39.64 29.87 -11.73
C THR A 14 38.91 30.00 -10.39
N GLY A 15 39.30 30.95 -9.53
CA GLY A 15 38.64 31.20 -8.24
C GLY A 15 37.29 31.89 -8.35
N GLU A 16 37.13 32.83 -9.29
CA GLU A 16 35.89 33.60 -9.44
C GLU A 16 34.74 32.82 -10.12
N MET A 17 35.05 31.83 -10.96
CA MET A 17 34.03 31.01 -11.64
C MET A 17 33.32 29.99 -10.73
N SER A 18 33.87 29.65 -9.55
CA SER A 18 33.26 28.69 -8.62
C SER A 18 32.24 29.32 -7.66
N GLY A 19 32.23 30.64 -7.48
CA GLY A 19 31.30 31.34 -6.58
C GLY A 19 29.96 31.74 -7.21
N GLN A 20 29.88 31.74 -8.55
CA GLN A 20 28.74 32.30 -9.28
C GLN A 20 27.70 31.25 -9.73
N ALA A 21 28.06 29.96 -9.72
CA ALA A 21 27.16 28.86 -10.05
C ALA A 21 26.17 28.51 -8.91
N ASP A 22 26.58 28.66 -7.65
CA ASP A 22 25.72 28.38 -6.48
C ASP A 22 24.74 29.52 -6.15
N THR A 23 25.07 30.75 -6.53
CA THR A 23 24.19 31.93 -6.34
C THR A 23 23.13 32.07 -7.44
N ALA A 24 23.42 31.64 -8.68
CA ALA A 24 22.45 31.62 -9.77
C ALA A 24 21.30 30.62 -9.52
N THR A 25 21.63 29.44 -8.98
CA THR A 25 20.66 28.37 -8.69
C THR A 25 19.67 28.75 -7.58
N THR A 26 20.08 29.61 -6.64
CA THR A 26 19.21 30.13 -5.57
C THR A 26 18.46 31.41 -5.95
N ALA A 27 18.95 32.18 -6.93
CA ALA A 27 18.28 33.38 -7.44
C ALA A 27 17.17 33.06 -8.47
N GLU A 28 17.37 32.08 -9.35
CA GLU A 28 16.33 31.62 -10.30
C GLU A 28 15.08 31.08 -9.59
N ALA A 29 15.26 30.44 -8.43
CA ALA A 29 14.19 29.94 -7.58
C ALA A 29 13.27 31.03 -6.98
N ARG A 30 13.60 32.33 -7.14
CA ARG A 30 12.88 33.46 -6.52
C ARG A 30 12.21 34.40 -7.51
N THR A 31 12.10 34.06 -8.79
CA THR A 31 11.33 34.89 -9.73
C THR A 31 9.83 34.80 -9.42
N PRO A 32 9.08 35.92 -9.41
CA PRO A 32 7.64 35.93 -9.16
C PRO A 32 6.85 34.98 -10.08
N ALA A 33 7.33 34.80 -11.31
CA ALA A 33 6.74 33.88 -12.29
C ALA A 33 6.89 32.40 -11.87
N HIS A 34 8.05 32.01 -11.32
CA HIS A 34 8.27 30.64 -10.84
C HIS A 34 7.44 30.37 -9.58
N ALA A 35 7.38 31.33 -8.65
CA ALA A 35 6.51 31.25 -7.49
C ALA A 35 5.02 31.17 -7.87
N ALA A 36 4.58 31.97 -8.85
CA ALA A 36 3.22 31.92 -9.38
C ALA A 36 2.91 30.56 -10.03
N HIS A 37 3.84 29.97 -10.78
CA HIS A 37 3.66 28.65 -11.38
C HIS A 37 3.49 27.55 -10.31
N HIS A 38 4.35 27.52 -9.28
CA HIS A 38 4.22 26.57 -8.16
C HIS A 38 2.93 26.76 -7.36
N LEU A 39 2.48 28.02 -7.20
CA LEU A 39 1.20 28.34 -6.58
C LEU A 39 0.02 27.83 -7.43
N VAL A 40 0.03 28.06 -8.74
CA VAL A 40 -1.01 27.60 -9.66
C VAL A 40 -1.05 26.07 -9.70
N GLU A 41 0.10 25.39 -9.79
CA GLU A 41 0.17 23.92 -9.72
C GLU A 41 -0.32 23.38 -8.38
N GLY A 42 0.04 24.05 -7.28
CA GLY A 42 -0.41 23.71 -5.94
C GLY A 42 -1.94 23.81 -5.80
N VAL A 43 -2.50 24.92 -6.26
CA VAL A 43 -3.96 25.17 -6.27
C VAL A 43 -4.67 24.19 -7.20
N ALA A 44 -4.17 23.97 -8.42
CA ALA A 44 -4.74 23.02 -9.36
C ALA A 44 -4.73 21.59 -8.81
N ARG A 45 -3.65 21.17 -8.12
CA ARG A 45 -3.58 19.85 -7.47
C ARG A 45 -4.57 19.71 -6.32
N VAL A 46 -4.80 20.76 -5.55
CA VAL A 46 -5.81 20.76 -4.47
C VAL A 46 -7.22 20.66 -5.06
N LEU A 47 -7.50 21.39 -6.13
CA LEU A 47 -8.81 21.40 -6.79
C LEU A 47 -9.13 20.11 -7.55
N THR A 48 -8.10 19.41 -8.06
CA THR A 48 -8.26 18.18 -8.85
C THR A 48 -8.21 16.90 -8.02
N LYS A 49 -7.80 16.95 -6.75
CA LYS A 49 -7.78 15.78 -5.87
C LYS A 49 -9.21 15.46 -5.40
N PRO A 50 -9.73 14.25 -5.63
CA PRO A 50 -11.08 13.91 -5.18
C PRO A 50 -11.25 14.06 -3.67
N ARG A 51 -12.40 14.58 -3.24
CA ARG A 51 -12.69 14.88 -1.82
C ARG A 51 -12.52 13.67 -0.90
N PHE A 52 -12.97 12.48 -1.34
CA PHE A 52 -12.89 11.25 -0.54
C PHE A 52 -11.52 10.57 -0.55
N ARG A 53 -10.52 11.13 -1.25
CA ARG A 53 -9.19 10.53 -1.35
C ARG A 53 -8.58 10.27 0.03
N GLY A 54 -8.34 9.00 0.31
CA GLY A 54 -7.73 8.50 1.54
C GLY A 54 -8.66 8.48 2.76
N TRP A 55 -9.81 9.16 2.75
CA TRP A 55 -10.73 9.17 3.89
C TRP A 55 -11.34 7.79 4.16
N ILE A 56 -11.67 7.04 3.11
CA ILE A 56 -12.17 5.67 3.25
C ILE A 56 -11.18 4.85 4.10
N HIS A 57 -9.89 4.89 3.78
CA HIS A 57 -8.86 4.15 4.52
C HIS A 57 -8.59 4.72 5.92
N VAL A 58 -8.81 6.02 6.18
CA VAL A 58 -8.77 6.57 7.55
C VAL A 58 -9.85 5.90 8.42
N TYR A 59 -11.08 5.86 7.93
CA TYR A 59 -12.18 5.20 8.65
C TYR A 59 -11.95 3.70 8.77
N SER A 60 -11.51 3.04 7.68
CA SER A 60 -11.18 1.61 7.71
C SER A 60 -10.08 1.29 8.73
N ALA A 61 -9.06 2.14 8.89
CA ALA A 61 -8.02 1.93 9.90
C ALA A 61 -8.59 1.96 11.32
N GLY A 62 -9.42 2.96 11.64
CA GLY A 62 -10.09 3.05 12.94
C GLY A 62 -11.03 1.87 13.22
N THR A 63 -11.84 1.50 12.23
CA THR A 63 -12.72 0.31 12.32
C THR A 63 -11.91 -0.98 12.48
N ALA A 64 -10.82 -1.14 11.74
CA ALA A 64 -9.95 -2.32 11.83
C ALA A 64 -9.29 -2.46 13.21
N VAL A 65 -8.94 -1.36 13.88
CA VAL A 65 -8.43 -1.40 15.26
C VAL A 65 -9.50 -1.98 16.20
N LEU A 66 -10.71 -1.43 16.18
CA LEU A 66 -11.79 -1.84 17.10
C LEU A 66 -12.25 -3.28 16.80
N ALA A 67 -12.58 -3.55 15.53
CA ALA A 67 -13.04 -4.85 15.08
C ALA A 67 -11.96 -5.92 15.26
N GLY A 68 -10.72 -5.62 14.88
CA GLY A 68 -9.58 -6.53 15.02
C GLY A 68 -9.24 -6.82 16.48
N ALA A 69 -9.26 -5.81 17.37
CA ALA A 69 -9.05 -6.03 18.80
C ALA A 69 -10.07 -7.01 19.38
N SER A 70 -11.35 -6.91 18.98
CA SER A 70 -12.38 -7.86 19.41
C SER A 70 -12.10 -9.28 18.91
N LEU A 71 -11.75 -9.45 17.63
CA LEU A 71 -11.42 -10.76 17.06
C LEU A 71 -10.22 -11.38 17.76
N VAL A 72 -9.15 -10.61 17.98
CA VAL A 72 -7.94 -11.08 18.67
C VAL A 72 -8.25 -11.47 20.10
N ALA A 73 -8.92 -10.61 20.87
CA ALA A 73 -9.24 -10.86 22.26
C ALA A 73 -10.09 -12.13 22.44
N VAL A 74 -11.13 -12.30 21.62
CA VAL A 74 -12.00 -13.48 21.69
C VAL A 74 -11.25 -14.73 21.21
N SER A 75 -10.45 -14.64 20.14
CA SER A 75 -9.62 -15.76 19.67
C SER A 75 -8.64 -16.28 20.72
N TRP A 76 -8.05 -15.37 21.52
CA TRP A 76 -7.21 -15.74 22.67
C TRP A 76 -8.01 -16.35 23.81
N ALA A 77 -9.16 -15.77 24.15
CA ALA A 77 -9.94 -16.16 25.32
C ALA A 77 -10.64 -17.51 25.16
N VAL A 78 -11.19 -17.79 23.98
CA VAL A 78 -12.07 -18.95 23.76
C VAL A 78 -11.63 -19.87 22.62
N GLY A 79 -10.75 -19.42 21.73
CA GLY A 79 -10.26 -20.24 20.61
C GLY A 79 -9.03 -21.06 20.98
N SER A 80 -7.85 -20.48 20.82
CA SER A 80 -6.56 -21.07 21.22
C SER A 80 -5.45 -20.03 21.10
N ALA A 81 -4.28 -20.29 21.71
CA ALA A 81 -3.10 -19.44 21.51
C ALA A 81 -2.73 -19.30 20.01
N LYS A 82 -2.92 -20.38 19.23
CA LYS A 82 -2.69 -20.38 17.78
C LYS A 82 -3.68 -19.45 17.06
N ALA A 83 -4.96 -19.48 17.43
CA ALA A 83 -5.98 -18.59 16.89
C ALA A 83 -5.71 -17.13 17.26
N GLY A 84 -5.32 -16.87 18.51
CA GLY A 84 -4.92 -15.53 18.96
C GLY A 84 -3.72 -14.96 18.21
N LEU A 85 -2.66 -15.74 18.00
CA LEU A 85 -1.48 -15.30 17.26
C LEU A 85 -1.75 -15.05 15.78
N THR A 86 -2.51 -15.93 15.12
CA THR A 86 -2.81 -15.81 13.70
C THR A 86 -3.74 -14.64 13.40
N THR A 87 -4.79 -14.46 14.21
CA THR A 87 -5.70 -13.31 14.08
C THR A 87 -5.01 -12.00 14.46
N LEU A 88 -4.02 -12.01 15.37
CA LEU A 88 -3.18 -10.85 15.65
C LEU A 88 -2.34 -10.46 14.43
N ALA A 89 -1.68 -11.42 13.77
CA ALA A 89 -0.93 -11.17 12.56
C ALA A 89 -1.80 -10.60 11.44
N TYR A 90 -3.00 -11.18 11.21
CA TYR A 90 -3.99 -10.66 10.27
C TYR A 90 -4.43 -9.22 10.62
N THR A 91 -4.78 -8.99 11.87
CA THR A 91 -5.26 -7.69 12.36
C THR A 91 -4.19 -6.62 12.21
N ALA A 92 -2.94 -6.92 12.59
CA ALA A 92 -1.81 -6.02 12.43
C ALA A 92 -1.58 -5.67 10.96
N ALA A 93 -1.56 -6.67 10.07
CA ALA A 93 -1.40 -6.45 8.63
C ALA A 93 -2.50 -5.52 8.06
N THR A 94 -3.75 -5.74 8.48
CA THR A 94 -4.93 -4.95 8.06
C THR A 94 -4.85 -3.50 8.55
N ILE A 95 -4.57 -3.30 9.84
CA ILE A 95 -4.42 -1.96 10.43
C ILE A 95 -3.26 -1.22 9.77
N THR A 96 -2.10 -1.87 9.62
CA THR A 96 -0.94 -1.24 8.99
C THR A 96 -1.22 -0.89 7.54
N MET A 97 -1.91 -1.74 6.77
CA MET A 97 -2.26 -1.45 5.38
C MET A 97 -3.11 -0.20 5.28
N PHE A 98 -4.23 -0.14 6.01
CA PHE A 98 -5.10 1.03 5.96
C PHE A 98 -4.42 2.29 6.52
N THR A 99 -3.63 2.17 7.58
CA THR A 99 -2.90 3.30 8.18
C THR A 99 -1.86 3.88 7.24
N VAL A 100 -1.04 3.05 6.61
CA VAL A 100 -0.02 3.50 5.64
C VAL A 100 -0.71 4.17 4.44
N SER A 101 -1.80 3.58 3.95
CA SER A 101 -2.54 4.13 2.82
C SER A 101 -3.23 5.46 3.13
N ALA A 102 -3.88 5.54 4.29
CA ALA A 102 -4.45 6.78 4.80
C ALA A 102 -3.37 7.86 4.93
N THR A 103 -2.22 7.53 5.53
CA THR A 103 -1.10 8.46 5.71
C THR A 103 -0.57 8.96 4.37
N TYR A 104 -0.34 8.06 3.41
CA TYR A 104 0.13 8.42 2.07
C TYR A 104 -0.81 9.44 1.40
N HIS A 105 -2.12 9.21 1.48
CA HIS A 105 -3.10 10.04 0.81
C HIS A 105 -3.53 11.29 1.57
N ARG A 106 -3.42 11.33 2.90
CA ARG A 106 -3.92 12.46 3.71
C ARG A 106 -2.83 13.46 4.08
N VAL A 107 -1.58 13.04 4.22
CA VAL A 107 -0.46 13.93 4.54
C VAL A 107 -0.14 14.83 3.35
N ASN A 108 0.08 16.13 3.61
CA ASN A 108 0.60 17.06 2.62
C ASN A 108 2.14 17.00 2.59
N TRP A 109 2.67 16.11 1.75
CA TRP A 109 4.10 15.86 1.65
C TRP A 109 4.86 17.04 1.02
N LYS A 110 5.70 17.71 1.82
CA LYS A 110 6.60 18.78 1.32
C LYS A 110 7.81 18.23 0.56
N SER A 111 8.31 17.04 0.95
CA SER A 111 9.42 16.37 0.28
C SER A 111 8.91 15.36 -0.75
N ALA A 112 9.35 15.51 -2.01
CA ALA A 112 9.07 14.55 -3.07
C ALA A 112 9.63 13.16 -2.76
N THR A 113 10.82 13.10 -2.15
CA THR A 113 11.46 11.86 -1.71
C THR A 113 10.62 11.14 -0.66
N ALA A 114 10.15 11.86 0.37
CA ALA A 114 9.29 11.27 1.41
C ALA A 114 7.97 10.76 0.83
N ARG A 115 7.33 11.54 -0.06
CA ARG A 115 6.11 11.13 -0.76
C ARG A 115 6.32 9.85 -1.57
N ASN A 116 7.46 9.73 -2.25
CA ASN A 116 7.77 8.57 -3.07
C ASN A 116 8.02 7.33 -2.20
N TRP A 117 8.72 7.44 -1.07
CA TRP A 117 8.88 6.33 -0.13
C TRP A 117 7.54 5.86 0.43
N MET A 118 6.66 6.79 0.81
CA MET A 118 5.33 6.42 1.29
C MET A 118 4.44 5.82 0.21
N LYS A 119 4.58 6.23 -1.05
CA LYS A 119 3.93 5.56 -2.18
C LYS A 119 4.39 4.11 -2.31
N ARG A 120 5.70 3.86 -2.15
CA ARG A 120 6.25 2.50 -2.18
C ARG A 120 5.71 1.68 -1.02
N ALA A 121 5.70 2.24 0.19
CA ALA A 121 5.14 1.59 1.38
C ALA A 121 3.66 1.24 1.21
N ASP A 122 2.84 2.19 0.75
CA ASP A 122 1.41 2.00 0.47
C ASP A 122 1.16 0.84 -0.51
N HIS A 123 1.87 0.82 -1.63
CA HIS A 123 1.75 -0.28 -2.59
C HIS A 123 2.28 -1.62 -2.04
N SER A 124 3.33 -1.59 -1.22
CA SER A 124 3.89 -2.79 -0.58
C SER A 124 2.92 -3.41 0.43
N MET A 125 2.10 -2.60 1.10
CA MET A 125 1.16 -3.10 2.10
C MET A 125 0.06 -3.99 1.52
N ILE A 126 -0.22 -3.93 0.21
CA ILE A 126 -1.13 -4.87 -0.45
C ILE A 126 -0.62 -6.31 -0.31
N PHE A 127 0.70 -6.51 -0.48
CA PHE A 127 1.32 -7.83 -0.35
C PHE A 127 1.29 -8.35 1.09
N VAL A 128 1.57 -7.46 2.06
CA VAL A 128 1.50 -7.80 3.49
C VAL A 128 0.08 -8.14 3.89
N PHE A 129 -0.91 -7.39 3.42
CA PHE A 129 -2.31 -7.67 3.68
C PHE A 129 -2.73 -9.04 3.13
N ILE A 130 -2.34 -9.38 1.91
CA ILE A 130 -2.59 -10.70 1.33
C ILE A 130 -2.00 -11.79 2.24
N ALA A 131 -0.69 -11.72 2.54
CA ALA A 131 -0.06 -12.73 3.39
C ALA A 131 -0.68 -12.83 4.80
N GLY A 132 -1.02 -11.69 5.39
CA GLY A 132 -1.74 -11.61 6.67
C GLY A 132 -3.12 -12.27 6.62
N SER A 133 -3.90 -12.02 5.55
CA SER A 133 -5.23 -12.61 5.36
C SER A 133 -5.21 -14.13 5.18
N TYR A 134 -4.13 -14.69 4.59
CA TYR A 134 -3.97 -16.12 4.45
C TYR A 134 -3.55 -16.82 5.75
N THR A 135 -2.95 -16.09 6.70
CA THR A 135 -2.30 -16.71 7.87
C THR A 135 -3.27 -17.47 8.78
N PRO A 136 -4.46 -16.95 9.16
CA PRO A 136 -5.44 -17.72 9.93
C PRO A 136 -5.97 -18.93 9.16
N PHE A 137 -6.34 -18.77 7.89
CA PHE A 137 -6.81 -19.88 7.06
C PHE A 137 -5.78 -21.01 6.97
N ALA A 138 -4.53 -20.67 6.69
CA ALA A 138 -3.46 -21.65 6.53
C ALA A 138 -3.19 -22.44 7.83
N LEU A 139 -3.27 -21.81 9.00
CA LEU A 139 -2.90 -22.44 10.27
C LEU A 139 -4.08 -23.03 11.06
N LEU A 140 -5.32 -22.67 10.71
CA LEU A 140 -6.54 -23.11 11.39
C LEU A 140 -7.43 -23.98 10.51
N ALA A 141 -7.57 -23.67 9.21
CA ALA A 141 -8.50 -24.37 8.32
C ALA A 141 -7.83 -25.43 7.43
N LEU A 142 -6.50 -25.43 7.30
CA LEU A 142 -5.77 -26.38 6.44
C LEU A 142 -5.01 -27.43 7.25
N PRO A 143 -4.80 -28.64 6.68
CA PRO A 143 -3.83 -29.59 7.19
C PRO A 143 -2.44 -28.95 7.33
N ALA A 144 -1.67 -29.38 8.32
CA ALA A 144 -0.41 -28.72 8.69
C ALA A 144 0.61 -28.61 7.54
N HIS A 145 0.65 -29.59 6.64
CA HIS A 145 1.51 -29.53 5.45
C HIS A 145 1.07 -28.41 4.51
N ASP A 146 -0.21 -28.42 4.12
CA ASP A 146 -0.78 -27.47 3.17
C ASP A 146 -0.74 -26.04 3.72
N GLY A 147 -1.00 -25.88 5.01
CA GLY A 147 -0.85 -24.61 5.70
C GLY A 147 0.55 -24.02 5.57
N ARG A 148 1.60 -24.85 5.75
CA ARG A 148 2.99 -24.41 5.55
C ARG A 148 3.26 -24.03 4.10
N VAL A 149 2.78 -24.82 3.13
CA VAL A 149 2.94 -24.52 1.70
C VAL A 149 2.30 -23.18 1.36
N VAL A 150 1.05 -22.96 1.78
CA VAL A 150 0.34 -21.69 1.56
C VAL A 150 1.11 -20.54 2.19
N LEU A 151 1.53 -20.65 3.45
CA LEU A 151 2.31 -19.61 4.13
C LEU A 151 3.61 -19.29 3.41
N SER A 152 4.37 -20.30 2.97
CA SER A 152 5.61 -20.11 2.21
C SER A 152 5.36 -19.36 0.91
N ILE A 153 4.29 -19.72 0.18
CA ILE A 153 3.90 -19.03 -1.06
C ILE A 153 3.51 -17.59 -0.78
N VAL A 154 2.60 -17.34 0.17
CA VAL A 154 2.05 -16.00 0.39
C VAL A 154 3.05 -15.04 1.03
N TRP A 155 3.85 -15.49 2.00
CA TRP A 155 4.89 -14.66 2.61
C TRP A 155 6.13 -14.51 1.72
N GLY A 156 6.54 -15.57 1.03
CA GLY A 156 7.61 -15.50 0.03
C GLY A 156 7.25 -14.55 -1.12
N GLY A 157 6.03 -14.67 -1.65
CA GLY A 157 5.49 -13.76 -2.65
C GLY A 157 5.34 -12.33 -2.12
N ALA A 158 4.99 -12.16 -0.85
CA ALA A 158 4.90 -10.83 -0.26
C ALA A 158 6.27 -10.16 -0.14
N ILE A 159 7.29 -10.89 0.33
CA ILE A 159 8.67 -10.40 0.38
C ILE A 159 9.15 -10.01 -1.03
N ALA A 160 8.93 -10.89 -2.02
CA ALA A 160 9.29 -10.61 -3.41
C ALA A 160 8.56 -9.36 -3.96
N GLY A 161 7.27 -9.21 -3.66
CA GLY A 161 6.47 -8.04 -4.05
C GLY A 161 6.95 -6.74 -3.40
N ILE A 162 7.31 -6.78 -2.11
CA ILE A 162 7.88 -5.64 -1.38
C ILE A 162 9.23 -5.25 -1.99
N LEU A 163 10.13 -6.21 -2.20
CA LEU A 163 11.43 -5.97 -2.82
C LEU A 163 11.28 -5.37 -4.22
N LEU A 164 10.35 -5.88 -5.03
CA LEU A 164 10.05 -5.31 -6.34
C LEU A 164 9.65 -3.82 -6.23
N LYS A 165 8.78 -3.46 -5.27
CA LYS A 165 8.33 -2.06 -5.08
C LYS A 165 9.41 -1.15 -4.52
N MET A 166 10.31 -1.69 -3.69
CA MET A 166 11.41 -0.93 -3.10
C MET A 166 12.56 -0.72 -4.09
N CYS A 167 12.95 -1.77 -4.82
CA CYS A 167 14.09 -1.76 -5.74
C CYS A 167 13.74 -1.26 -7.14
N TRP A 168 12.48 -1.41 -7.59
CA TRP A 168 12.02 -0.90 -8.89
C TRP A 168 10.77 0.00 -8.79
N PRO A 169 10.93 1.25 -8.31
CA PRO A 169 9.82 2.17 -8.05
C PRO A 169 9.09 2.62 -9.32
N ALA A 170 9.79 2.61 -10.45
CA ALA A 170 9.27 2.96 -11.76
C ALA A 170 8.60 1.78 -12.49
N ALA A 171 8.53 0.60 -11.85
CA ALA A 171 7.90 -0.57 -12.45
C ALA A 171 6.46 -0.24 -12.91
N PRO A 172 6.09 -0.62 -14.14
CA PRO A 172 4.76 -0.33 -14.65
C PRO A 172 3.70 -1.06 -13.82
N ARG A 173 2.50 -0.46 -13.74
CA ARG A 173 1.38 -1.02 -12.97
C ARG A 173 1.02 -2.43 -13.42
N SER A 174 1.20 -2.72 -14.72
CA SER A 174 0.97 -4.03 -15.35
C SER A 174 1.82 -5.16 -14.77
N VAL A 175 2.91 -4.87 -14.05
CA VAL A 175 3.69 -5.91 -13.35
C VAL A 175 3.13 -6.15 -11.94
N GLY A 176 2.79 -5.07 -11.23
CA GLY A 176 2.30 -5.16 -9.86
C GLY A 176 0.92 -5.81 -9.74
N VAL A 177 0.01 -5.47 -10.66
CA VAL A 177 -1.38 -5.98 -10.62
C VAL A 177 -1.46 -7.49 -10.74
N PRO A 178 -0.86 -8.14 -11.76
CA PRO A 178 -0.88 -9.60 -11.86
C PRO A 178 -0.24 -10.29 -10.67
N LEU A 179 0.85 -9.74 -10.10
CA LEU A 179 1.55 -10.36 -8.97
C LEU A 179 0.65 -10.51 -7.74
N TYR A 180 -0.01 -9.44 -7.32
CA TYR A 180 -0.90 -9.55 -6.16
C TYR A 180 -2.18 -10.33 -6.49
N LEU A 181 -2.65 -10.33 -7.74
CA LEU A 181 -3.80 -11.16 -8.14
C LEU A 181 -3.44 -12.64 -8.05
N LEU A 182 -2.34 -13.06 -8.67
CA LEU A 182 -1.87 -14.45 -8.60
C LEU A 182 -1.65 -14.90 -7.15
N LEU A 183 -1.02 -14.06 -6.33
CA LEU A 183 -0.81 -14.33 -4.91
C LEU A 183 -2.14 -14.39 -4.13
N GLY A 184 -3.07 -13.49 -4.46
CA GLY A 184 -4.37 -13.36 -3.81
C GLY A 184 -5.33 -14.53 -4.07
N TRP A 185 -5.12 -15.31 -5.14
CA TRP A 185 -5.98 -16.42 -5.52
C TRP A 185 -5.43 -17.83 -5.18
N VAL A 186 -4.36 -17.92 -4.38
CA VAL A 186 -3.80 -19.21 -3.88
C VAL A 186 -4.87 -20.09 -3.19
N ALA A 187 -5.87 -19.48 -2.54
CA ALA A 187 -6.97 -20.16 -1.86
C ALA A 187 -7.79 -21.07 -2.80
N VAL A 188 -7.81 -20.81 -4.10
CA VAL A 188 -8.57 -21.60 -5.09
C VAL A 188 -8.16 -23.07 -5.08
N TRP A 189 -6.86 -23.34 -4.94
CA TRP A 189 -6.34 -24.70 -4.89
C TRP A 189 -6.81 -25.48 -3.65
N TYR A 190 -7.23 -24.76 -2.60
CA TYR A 190 -7.63 -25.33 -1.32
C TYR A 190 -9.15 -25.18 -1.05
N THR A 191 -9.93 -24.87 -2.09
CA THR A 191 -11.39 -24.63 -1.98
C THR A 191 -12.12 -25.77 -1.24
N ALA A 192 -11.87 -27.02 -1.62
CA ALA A 192 -12.55 -28.17 -1.01
C ALA A 192 -12.19 -28.33 0.48
N THR A 193 -10.92 -28.14 0.81
CA THR A 193 -10.41 -28.21 2.19
C THR A 193 -10.99 -27.08 3.05
N ILE A 194 -11.00 -25.85 2.54
CA ILE A 194 -11.58 -24.69 3.23
C ILE A 194 -13.08 -24.89 3.41
N LEU A 195 -13.80 -25.39 2.39
CA LEU A 195 -15.23 -25.68 2.49
C LEU A 195 -15.52 -26.68 3.61
N HIS A 196 -14.74 -27.75 3.70
CA HIS A 196 -14.94 -28.80 4.68
C HIS A 196 -14.60 -28.34 6.12
N ASN A 197 -13.55 -27.54 6.29
CA ASN A 197 -13.01 -27.22 7.61
C ASN A 197 -13.45 -25.86 8.17
N ALA A 198 -13.74 -24.87 7.32
CA ALA A 198 -14.20 -23.53 7.72
C ALA A 198 -15.66 -23.25 7.31
N GLY A 199 -16.27 -24.16 6.54
CA GLY A 199 -17.65 -24.05 6.12
C GLY A 199 -17.89 -23.14 4.91
N VAL A 200 -19.11 -23.24 4.37
CA VAL A 200 -19.52 -22.53 3.15
C VAL A 200 -19.49 -21.01 3.32
N THR A 201 -19.86 -20.49 4.49
CA THR A 201 -19.91 -19.05 4.74
C THR A 201 -18.51 -18.43 4.69
N ALA A 202 -17.53 -19.04 5.36
CA ALA A 202 -16.14 -18.58 5.34
C ALA A 202 -15.58 -18.60 3.91
N LEU A 203 -15.86 -19.67 3.16
CA LEU A 203 -15.45 -19.79 1.77
C LEU A 203 -16.04 -18.69 0.89
N VAL A 204 -17.36 -18.47 0.95
CA VAL A 204 -18.03 -17.45 0.14
C VAL A 204 -17.49 -16.05 0.48
N LEU A 205 -17.32 -15.72 1.76
CA LEU A 205 -16.77 -14.44 2.19
C LEU A 205 -15.33 -14.25 1.72
N LEU A 206 -14.49 -15.30 1.78
CA LEU A 206 -13.12 -15.27 1.28
C LEU A 206 -13.08 -14.96 -0.23
N PHE A 207 -13.89 -15.66 -1.01
CA PHE A 207 -13.94 -15.51 -2.47
C PHE A 207 -14.57 -14.19 -2.90
N VAL A 208 -15.66 -13.75 -2.26
CA VAL A 208 -16.28 -12.44 -2.51
C VAL A 208 -15.29 -11.33 -2.17
N GLY A 209 -14.59 -11.42 -1.04
CA GLY A 209 -13.52 -10.47 -0.70
C GLY A 209 -12.39 -10.46 -1.72
N GLY A 210 -11.93 -11.63 -2.17
CA GLY A 210 -10.91 -11.76 -3.22
C GLY A 210 -11.35 -11.18 -4.56
N ALA A 211 -12.61 -11.40 -4.94
CA ALA A 211 -13.21 -10.83 -6.14
C ALA A 211 -13.31 -9.31 -6.05
N LEU A 212 -13.76 -8.75 -4.92
CA LEU A 212 -13.82 -7.31 -4.69
C LEU A 212 -12.43 -6.66 -4.77
N TYR A 213 -11.40 -7.26 -4.18
CA TYR A 213 -10.01 -6.80 -4.34
C TYR A 213 -9.58 -6.79 -5.81
N SER A 214 -9.92 -7.85 -6.54
CA SER A 214 -9.57 -7.99 -7.95
C SER A 214 -10.28 -6.93 -8.81
N ILE A 215 -11.59 -6.75 -8.61
CA ILE A 215 -12.39 -5.73 -9.28
C ILE A 215 -11.80 -4.36 -8.99
N GLY A 216 -11.59 -3.99 -7.72
CA GLY A 216 -11.00 -2.71 -7.35
C GLY A 216 -9.64 -2.49 -8.03
N GLY A 217 -8.76 -3.49 -8.03
CA GLY A 217 -7.46 -3.43 -8.68
C GLY A 217 -7.54 -3.21 -10.18
N ILE A 218 -8.50 -3.85 -10.86
CA ILE A 218 -8.79 -3.65 -12.28
C ILE A 218 -9.31 -2.22 -12.51
N LEU A 219 -10.32 -1.76 -11.77
CA LEU A 219 -10.87 -0.40 -11.89
C LEU A 219 -9.77 0.66 -11.72
N TYR A 220 -8.87 0.46 -10.77
CA TYR A 220 -7.69 1.32 -10.58
C TYR A 220 -6.73 1.28 -11.77
N ALA A 221 -6.46 0.10 -12.32
CA ALA A 221 -5.54 -0.07 -13.45
C ALA A 221 -6.07 0.60 -14.73
N VAL A 222 -7.37 0.42 -15.02
CA VAL A 222 -8.02 1.00 -16.21
C VAL A 222 -8.44 2.46 -16.03
N ARG A 223 -8.37 3.00 -14.80
CA ARG A 223 -8.79 4.36 -14.45
C ARG A 223 -10.27 4.64 -14.75
N TRP A 224 -11.12 3.64 -14.51
CA TRP A 224 -12.55 3.71 -14.74
C TRP A 224 -13.28 2.93 -13.64
N PRO A 225 -14.49 3.34 -13.21
CA PRO A 225 -15.26 4.51 -13.65
C PRO A 225 -14.82 5.81 -12.97
N ASP A 226 -15.10 6.96 -13.60
CA ASP A 226 -14.86 8.29 -13.02
C ASP A 226 -16.13 9.17 -13.06
N PRO A 227 -17.20 8.76 -12.36
CA PRO A 227 -18.51 9.42 -12.44
C PRO A 227 -18.51 10.80 -11.78
N TRP A 228 -17.70 10.98 -10.72
CA TRP A 228 -17.56 12.26 -10.03
C TRP A 228 -16.07 12.59 -9.79
N PRO A 229 -15.36 13.10 -10.80
CA PRO A 229 -13.90 13.27 -10.76
C PRO A 229 -13.38 14.13 -9.61
N THR A 230 -14.20 15.06 -9.10
CA THR A 230 -13.83 15.95 -7.98
C THR A 230 -14.21 15.39 -6.61
N THR A 231 -15.01 14.34 -6.52
CA THR A 231 -15.50 13.80 -5.25
C THR A 231 -15.16 12.32 -5.08
N PHE A 232 -15.53 11.48 -6.05
CA PHE A 232 -15.45 10.03 -6.01
C PHE A 232 -15.20 9.44 -7.40
N GLY A 233 -13.92 9.18 -7.70
CA GLY A 233 -13.47 8.60 -8.96
C GLY A 233 -12.96 7.17 -8.81
N TYR A 234 -12.30 6.67 -9.86
CA TYR A 234 -11.86 5.27 -9.99
C TYR A 234 -11.03 4.75 -8.80
N HIS A 235 -10.26 5.63 -8.15
CA HIS A 235 -9.40 5.25 -7.02
C HIS A 235 -10.15 5.31 -5.69
N GLU A 236 -11.23 6.08 -5.56
CA GLU A 236 -12.19 5.89 -4.46
C GLU A 236 -12.94 4.56 -4.59
N PHE A 237 -13.32 4.16 -5.82
CA PHE A 237 -13.88 2.82 -6.05
C PHE A 237 -12.90 1.72 -5.62
N PHE A 238 -11.62 1.85 -5.96
CA PHE A 238 -10.58 0.94 -5.47
C PHE A 238 -10.57 0.88 -3.93
N HIS A 239 -10.47 2.03 -3.25
CA HIS A 239 -10.48 2.09 -1.78
C HIS A 239 -11.77 1.52 -1.15
N ALA A 240 -12.91 1.72 -1.78
CA ALA A 240 -14.18 1.16 -1.32
C ALA A 240 -14.18 -0.37 -1.46
N CYS A 241 -13.75 -0.88 -2.61
CA CYS A 241 -13.65 -2.32 -2.83
C CYS A 241 -12.69 -2.99 -1.85
N THR A 242 -11.52 -2.40 -1.58
CA THR A 242 -10.56 -2.92 -0.59
C THR A 242 -11.13 -2.89 0.83
N ALA A 243 -11.86 -1.83 1.20
CA ALA A 243 -12.52 -1.75 2.50
C ALA A 243 -13.61 -2.82 2.67
N VAL A 244 -14.48 -3.01 1.69
CA VAL A 244 -15.55 -4.03 1.73
C VAL A 244 -14.94 -5.44 1.72
N ALA A 245 -13.90 -5.66 0.92
CA ALA A 245 -13.19 -6.93 0.91
C ALA A 245 -12.57 -7.27 2.28
N ALA A 246 -11.95 -6.29 2.95
CA ALA A 246 -11.42 -6.47 4.29
C ALA A 246 -12.53 -6.78 5.33
N ILE A 247 -13.73 -6.22 5.16
CA ILE A 247 -14.90 -6.59 5.99
C ILE A 247 -15.29 -8.05 5.75
N CYS A 248 -15.37 -8.48 4.49
CA CYS A 248 -15.65 -9.89 4.16
C CYS A 248 -14.63 -10.83 4.78
N HIS A 249 -13.33 -10.53 4.62
CA HIS A 249 -12.25 -11.34 5.19
C HIS A 249 -12.27 -11.33 6.72
N TYR A 250 -12.52 -10.18 7.35
CA TYR A 250 -12.68 -10.09 8.80
C TYR A 250 -13.80 -11.00 9.31
N ILE A 251 -14.98 -10.95 8.69
CA ILE A 251 -16.11 -11.82 9.07
C ILE A 251 -15.73 -13.29 8.83
N ALA A 252 -15.05 -13.60 7.73
CA ALA A 252 -14.58 -14.96 7.46
C ALA A 252 -13.64 -15.49 8.55
N MET A 253 -12.79 -14.64 9.15
CA MET A 253 -11.90 -15.06 10.25
C MET A 253 -12.67 -15.53 11.47
N TRP A 254 -13.86 -14.98 11.75
CA TRP A 254 -14.69 -15.47 12.85
C TRP A 254 -15.12 -16.92 12.62
N PHE A 255 -15.55 -17.26 11.41
CA PHE A 255 -15.92 -18.64 11.03
C PHE A 255 -14.74 -19.60 10.92
N VAL A 256 -13.54 -19.09 10.67
CA VAL A 256 -12.31 -19.91 10.66
C VAL A 256 -11.88 -20.27 12.09
N VAL A 257 -12.18 -19.40 13.06
CA VAL A 257 -11.79 -19.60 14.46
C VAL A 257 -12.86 -20.36 15.27
N PHE A 258 -14.15 -20.13 15.00
CA PHE A 258 -15.31 -20.63 15.76
C PHE A 258 -16.30 -21.36 14.88
#